data_AF-A0A1E4LGQ1-F1
#
_entry.id   AF-A0A1E4LGQ1-F1
#
_cell.length_a   1.000
_cell.length_b   1.000
_cell.length_c   1.000
_cell.angle_alpha   90.00
_cell.angle_beta   90.00
_cell.angle_gamma   90.00
#
_symmetry.space_group_name_H-M   'P 1'
#
loop_
_entity.id
_entity.type
_entity.pdbx_description
1 polymer ?
#
loop_
_entity_poly.entity_id
_entity_poly.type
_entity_poly.pdbx_seq_one_letter_code
_entity_poly.pdbx_strand_id
1 'polypeptide(L)'
;ILACFTPIPPDWDKNLAALPPVHRRFAIAQNVSIGATLAVLGAFSLAFAPALVAGSPLARAVCGATALFWGGRLGVLPWLGVRPTLSTPLLRLGYALLLLECALYAAVYAWLALR
;
A
#
# COMPACT_ATOMS: atom_id res chain seq x y z
N ILE A 1 0.01 16.65 -6.44
CA ILE A 1 -1.21 16.15 -5.75
C ILE A 1 -1.05 14.64 -5.52
N LEU A 2 -1.19 14.22 -4.25
CA LEU A 2 -1.09 12.86 -3.66
C LEU A 2 -0.93 11.68 -4.64
N ALA A 3 0.32 11.32 -4.95
CA ALA A 3 0.66 10.00 -5.49
C ALA A 3 1.33 9.20 -4.39
N CYS A 4 0.53 8.64 -3.49
CA CYS A 4 1.07 7.88 -2.40
C CYS A 4 1.36 6.45 -2.89
N PHE A 5 2.61 6.02 -2.74
CA PHE A 5 3.03 4.61 -2.57
C PHE A 5 3.58 3.82 -3.77
N THR A 6 3.92 4.47 -4.88
CA THR A 6 5.09 4.08 -5.69
C THR A 6 6.14 5.19 -5.56
N PRO A 7 7.45 4.88 -5.69
CA PRO A 7 8.45 5.93 -5.75
C PRO A 7 8.10 6.84 -6.92
N ILE A 8 7.69 8.07 -6.60
CA ILE A 8 7.24 9.03 -7.59
C ILE A 8 8.43 9.31 -8.50
N PRO A 9 8.35 9.00 -9.81
CA PRO A 9 9.30 9.55 -10.74
C PRO A 9 9.19 11.08 -10.65
N PRO A 10 10.29 11.83 -10.64
CA PRO A 10 10.21 13.28 -10.72
C PRO A 10 9.26 13.71 -11.85
N ASP A 11 8.54 14.82 -11.63
CA ASP A 11 7.56 15.37 -12.56
C ASP A 11 6.30 14.52 -12.82
N TRP A 12 5.71 13.92 -11.78
CA TRP A 12 4.46 13.15 -11.88
C TRP A 12 3.35 13.82 -12.70
N ASP A 13 3.13 15.11 -12.50
CA ASP A 13 2.11 15.87 -13.25
C ASP A 13 2.43 15.93 -14.75
N LYS A 14 3.71 16.06 -15.11
CA LYS A 14 4.19 16.02 -16.51
C LYS A 14 4.03 14.61 -17.11
N ASN A 15 4.37 13.58 -16.35
CA ASN A 15 4.23 12.18 -16.78
C ASN A 15 2.76 11.80 -17.01
N LEU A 16 1.85 12.27 -16.15
CA LEU A 16 0.41 12.08 -16.31
C LEU A 16 -0.19 12.92 -17.44
N ALA A 17 0.36 14.10 -17.72
CA ALA A 17 -0.12 14.97 -18.80
C ALA A 17 0.05 14.32 -20.18
N ALA A 18 1.07 13.46 -20.36
CA ALA A 18 1.30 12.71 -21.60
C ALA A 18 0.26 11.59 -21.85
N LEU A 19 -0.52 11.21 -20.83
CA LEU A 19 -1.53 10.16 -20.96
C LEU A 19 -2.86 10.71 -21.48
N PRO A 20 -3.63 9.92 -22.27
CA PRO A 20 -5.01 10.26 -22.61
C PRO A 20 -5.84 10.55 -21.35
N PRO A 21 -6.84 11.46 -21.42
CA PRO A 21 -7.57 11.91 -20.23
C PRO A 21 -8.16 10.81 -19.36
N VAL A 22 -8.63 9.71 -19.97
CA VAL A 22 -9.19 8.56 -19.25
C VAL A 22 -8.14 7.85 -18.39
N HIS A 23 -6.94 7.62 -18.91
CA HIS A 23 -5.85 6.95 -18.17
C HIS A 23 -5.33 7.82 -17.03
N ARG A 24 -5.24 9.15 -17.24
CA ARG A 24 -4.88 10.09 -16.18
C ARG A 24 -5.90 10.07 -15.04
N ARG A 25 -7.19 10.14 -15.35
CA ARG A 25 -8.27 10.08 -14.34
C ARG A 25 -8.26 8.74 -13.60
N PHE A 26 -8.02 7.64 -14.32
CA PHE A 26 -7.91 6.31 -13.73
C PHE A 26 -6.74 6.22 -12.74
N ALA A 27 -5.55 6.69 -13.11
CA ALA A 27 -4.38 6.72 -12.22
C ALA A 27 -4.65 7.55 -10.94
N ILE A 28 -5.31 8.70 -11.08
CA ILE A 28 -5.71 9.53 -9.93
C ILE A 28 -6.71 8.79 -9.04
N ALA A 29 -7.76 8.20 -9.62
CA ALA A 29 -8.78 7.47 -8.88
C ALA A 29 -8.19 6.27 -8.12
N GLN A 30 -7.26 5.53 -8.74
CA GLN A 30 -6.55 4.44 -8.07
C GLN A 30 -5.72 4.93 -6.89
N ASN A 31 -4.95 6.02 -7.05
CA ASN A 31 -4.16 6.58 -5.95
C ASN A 31 -5.04 7.04 -4.78
N VAL A 32 -6.18 7.68 -5.06
CA VAL A 32 -7.14 8.10 -4.04
C VAL A 32 -7.74 6.88 -3.32
N SER A 33 -8.16 5.85 -4.07
CA SER A 33 -8.73 4.62 -3.50
C SER A 33 -7.74 3.88 -2.60
N ILE A 34 -6.47 3.76 -3.03
CA ILE A 34 -5.40 3.15 -2.23
C ILE A 34 -5.16 3.96 -0.95
N GLY A 35 -5.06 5.29 -1.07
CA GLY A 35 -4.88 6.17 0.09
C GLY A 35 -6.04 6.07 1.10
N ALA A 36 -7.28 6.06 0.62
CA ALA A 36 -8.46 5.88 1.46
C ALA A 36 -8.47 4.52 2.15
N THR A 37 -8.12 3.45 1.43
CA THR A 37 -8.02 2.10 1.99
C THR A 37 -7.00 2.04 3.12
N LEU A 38 -5.81 2.62 2.91
CA LEU A 38 -4.77 2.69 3.94
C LEU A 38 -5.22 3.47 5.18
N ALA A 39 -5.91 4.60 5.00
CA ALA A 39 -6.46 5.37 6.10
C ALA A 39 -7.49 4.55 6.91
N VAL A 40 -8.38 3.82 6.23
CA VAL A 40 -9.37 2.95 6.89
C VAL A 40 -8.70 1.80 7.65
N LEU A 41 -7.76 1.09 7.02
CA LEU A 41 -7.05 -0.03 7.66
C LEU A 41 -6.23 0.45 8.86
N GLY A 42 -5.55 1.59 8.74
CA GLY A 42 -4.83 2.22 9.84
C GLY A 42 -5.77 2.66 10.97
N ALA A 43 -6.90 3.29 10.63
CA ALA A 43 -7.92 3.67 11.61
C ALA A 43 -8.48 2.44 12.33
N PHE A 44 -8.71 1.33 11.63
CA PHE A 44 -9.12 0.08 12.26
C PHE A 44 -8.08 -0.47 13.22
N SER A 45 -6.81 -0.42 12.81
CA SER A 45 -5.68 -0.86 13.63
C SER A 45 -5.59 -0.07 14.93
N LEU A 46 -5.80 1.25 14.88
CA LEU A 46 -5.65 2.14 16.02
C LEU A 46 -6.89 2.18 16.92
N ALA A 47 -8.09 2.30 16.33
CA ALA A 47 -9.33 2.48 17.08
C ALA A 47 -9.93 1.16 17.60
N PHE A 48 -9.65 0.03 16.93
CA PHE A 48 -10.27 -1.25 17.22
C PHE A 48 -9.25 -2.37 17.50
N ALA A 49 -8.01 -2.03 17.89
CA ALA A 49 -6.96 -2.99 18.23
C ALA A 49 -7.45 -4.14 19.15
N PRO A 50 -8.15 -3.89 20.29
CA PRO A 50 -8.62 -4.97 21.15
C PRO A 50 -9.57 -5.94 20.45
N ALA A 51 -10.44 -5.44 19.57
CA ALA A 51 -11.38 -6.25 18.81
C ALA A 51 -10.66 -7.08 17.74
N LEU A 52 -9.68 -6.50 17.05
CA LEU A 52 -8.88 -7.19 16.02
C LEU A 52 -8.04 -8.33 16.61
N VAL A 53 -7.57 -8.20 17.85
CA VAL A 53 -6.81 -9.25 18.53
C VAL A 53 -7.68 -10.26 19.30
N ALA A 54 -9.01 -10.06 19.37
CA ALA A 54 -9.91 -10.96 20.09
C ALA A 54 -10.11 -12.32 19.40
N GLY A 55 -9.76 -12.44 18.11
CA GLY A 55 -9.84 -13.71 17.37
C GLY A 55 -11.25 -14.14 16.94
N SER A 56 -12.24 -13.23 17.03
CA SER A 56 -13.58 -13.51 16.49
C SER A 56 -13.53 -13.78 14.98
N PRO A 57 -14.51 -14.51 14.40
CA PRO A 57 -14.53 -14.77 12.96
C PRO A 57 -14.44 -13.49 12.10
N LEU A 58 -15.12 -12.42 12.53
CA LEU A 58 -15.05 -11.13 11.85
C LEU A 58 -13.66 -10.48 11.99
N ALA A 59 -13.06 -10.50 13.18
CA ALA A 59 -11.72 -9.98 13.40
C ALA A 59 -10.69 -10.69 12.50
N ARG A 60 -10.78 -12.03 12.41
CA ARG A 60 -9.92 -12.84 11.54
C ARG A 60 -10.12 -12.51 10.07
N ALA A 61 -11.36 -12.29 9.62
CA ALA A 61 -11.65 -11.89 8.24
C ALA A 61 -11.08 -10.50 7.92
N VAL A 62 -11.22 -9.52 8.81
CA VAL A 62 -10.65 -8.17 8.64
C VAL A 62 -9.12 -8.23 8.62
N CYS A 63 -8.51 -8.98 9.55
CA CYS A 63 -7.06 -9.21 9.57
C CYS A 63 -6.61 -9.92 8.28
N GLY A 64 -7.33 -10.94 7.81
CA GLY A 64 -7.02 -11.65 6.57
C GLY A 64 -7.08 -10.76 5.34
N ALA A 65 -8.13 -9.94 5.21
CA ALA A 65 -8.24 -8.95 4.14
C ALA A 65 -7.11 -7.92 4.18
N THR A 66 -6.74 -7.46 5.39
CA THR A 66 -5.61 -6.55 5.61
C THR A 66 -4.29 -7.20 5.19
N ALA A 67 -4.08 -8.47 5.57
CA ALA A 67 -2.89 -9.24 5.18
C ALA A 67 -2.78 -9.40 3.66
N LEU A 68 -3.89 -9.72 2.99
CA LEU A 68 -3.93 -9.83 1.52
C LEU A 68 -3.64 -8.50 0.84
N PHE A 69 -4.15 -7.38 1.35
CA PHE A 69 -3.86 -6.06 0.81
C PHE A 69 -2.36 -5.74 0.87
N TRP A 70 -1.74 -5.91 2.04
CA TRP A 70 -0.30 -5.64 2.22
C TRP A 70 0.59 -6.64 1.49
N GLY A 71 0.22 -7.93 1.48
CA GLY A 71 0.93 -8.97 0.74
C GLY A 71 0.84 -8.79 -0.77
N GLY A 72 -0.33 -8.38 -1.27
CA GLY A 72 -0.51 -8.00 -2.67
C GLY A 72 0.40 -6.83 -3.04
N ARG A 73 0.49 -5.79 -2.20
CA ARG A 73 1.44 -4.69 -2.42
C ARG A 73 2.89 -5.14 -2.41
N LEU A 74 3.26 -6.05 -1.50
CA LEU A 74 4.62 -6.62 -1.46
C LEU A 74 4.99 -7.32 -2.77
N GLY A 75 4.04 -7.97 -3.44
CA GLY A 75 4.25 -8.59 -4.75
C GLY A 75 4.23 -7.60 -5.93
N VAL A 76 3.27 -6.66 -5.94
CA VAL A 76 3.08 -5.71 -7.04
C VAL A 76 4.23 -4.71 -7.11
N LEU A 77 4.74 -4.20 -5.99
CA LEU A 77 5.78 -3.15 -6.00
C LEU A 77 7.09 -3.60 -6.70
N PRO A 78 7.67 -4.78 -6.40
CA PRO A 78 8.81 -5.29 -7.16
C PRO A 78 8.47 -5.58 -8.62
N TRP A 79 7.26 -6.07 -8.90
CA TRP A 79 6.81 -6.38 -10.27
C TRP A 79 6.74 -5.14 -11.16
N LEU A 80 6.40 -3.98 -10.62
CA LEU A 80 6.42 -2.70 -11.35
C LEU A 80 7.81 -2.26 -11.81
N GLY A 81 8.89 -2.91 -11.34
CA GLY A 81 10.23 -2.69 -11.89
C GLY A 81 10.80 -1.29 -11.69
N VAL A 82 10.39 -0.57 -10.63
CA VAL A 82 10.73 0.85 -10.39
C VAL A 82 12.19 1.11 -9.99
N ARG A 83 13.01 0.07 -9.78
CA ARG A 83 14.40 0.23 -9.32
C ARG A 83 15.24 1.19 -10.17
N PRO A 84 15.16 1.20 -11.52
CA PRO A 84 15.93 2.13 -12.36
C PRO A 84 15.53 3.60 -12.16
N THR A 85 14.33 3.89 -11.66
CA THR A 85 13.86 5.26 -11.42
C THR A 85 14.28 5.82 -10.04
N LEU A 86 14.82 4.97 -9.16
CA LEU A 86 15.34 5.35 -7.84
C LEU A 86 16.72 6.02 -7.98
N SER A 87 16.72 7.27 -8.41
CA SER A 87 17.94 8.03 -8.75
C SER A 87 18.81 8.36 -7.53
N THR A 88 18.21 8.52 -6.35
CA THR A 88 18.91 8.93 -5.12
C THR A 88 18.94 7.81 -4.07
N PRO A 89 19.94 7.80 -3.16
CA PRO A 89 19.98 6.84 -2.06
C PRO A 89 18.76 6.95 -1.13
N LEU A 90 18.21 8.16 -0.95
CA LEU A 90 16.99 8.37 -0.17
C LEU A 90 15.79 7.65 -0.78
N LEU A 91 15.62 7.73 -2.11
CA LEU A 91 14.55 7.00 -2.81
C LEU A 91 14.72 5.49 -2.71
N ARG A 92 15.97 4.99 -2.74
CA ARG A 92 16.27 3.56 -2.55
C ARG A 92 15.94 3.10 -1.13
N LEU A 93 16.32 3.88 -0.12
CA LEU A 93 16.00 3.59 1.28
C LEU A 93 14.48 3.61 1.51
N GLY A 94 13.79 4.65 1.02
CA GLY A 94 12.33 4.75 1.13
C GLY A 94 11.62 3.56 0.47
N TYR A 95 12.10 3.11 -0.69
CA TYR A 95 11.56 1.91 -1.34
C TYR A 95 11.83 0.63 -0.53
N ALA A 96 13.01 0.46 0.05
CA ALA A 96 13.32 -0.68 0.90
C ALA A 96 12.45 -0.71 2.18
N LEU A 97 12.29 0.43 2.83
CA LEU A 97 11.43 0.59 4.01
C LEU A 97 9.96 0.30 3.66
N LEU A 98 9.49 0.73 2.49
CA LEU A 98 8.14 0.45 2.00
C LEU A 98 7.90 -1.05 1.81
N LEU A 99 8.86 -1.78 1.25
CA LEU A 99 8.76 -3.24 1.12
C LEU A 99 8.79 -3.93 2.49
N LEU A 100 9.64 -3.46 3.40
CA LEU A 100 9.70 -3.99 4.77
C LEU A 100 8.38 -3.78 5.51
N GLU A 101 7.78 -2.60 5.40
CA GLU A 101 6.45 -2.29 5.95
C GLU A 101 5.39 -3.25 5.39
N CYS A 102 5.35 -3.43 4.07
CA CYS A 102 4.40 -4.34 3.45
C CYS A 102 4.57 -5.77 3.95
N ALA A 103 5.82 -6.25 4.06
CA ALA A 103 6.13 -7.58 4.57
C ALA A 103 5.74 -7.74 6.04
N LEU A 104 6.06 -6.76 6.89
CA LEU A 104 5.73 -6.79 8.31
C LEU A 104 4.21 -6.83 8.52
N TYR A 105 3.47 -5.93 7.88
CA TYR A 105 2.02 -5.89 8.02
C TYR A 105 1.34 -7.13 7.43
N ALA A 106 1.78 -7.60 6.27
CA ALA A 106 1.27 -8.85 5.73
C ALA A 106 1.46 -10.03 6.71
N ALA A 107 2.66 -10.17 7.28
CA ALA A 107 2.98 -11.26 8.20
C ALA A 107 2.18 -11.18 9.52
N VAL A 108 2.15 -10.01 10.16
CA VAL A 108 1.45 -9.83 11.45
C VAL A 108 -0.05 -10.04 11.29
N TYR A 109 -0.66 -9.46 10.26
CA TYR A 109 -2.10 -9.61 10.02
C TYR A 109 -2.47 -11.03 9.57
N ALA A 110 -1.61 -11.70 8.80
CA ALA A 110 -1.82 -13.10 8.44
C ALA A 110 -1.80 -13.99 9.69
N TRP A 111 -0.85 -13.76 10.60
CA TRP A 111 -0.81 -14.48 11.88
C TRP A 111 -2.08 -14.24 12.71
N LEU A 112 -2.54 -12.98 12.83
CA LEU A 112 -3.79 -12.65 13.51
C LEU A 112 -5.02 -13.31 12.87
N ALA A 113 -5.01 -13.52 11.55
CA ALA A 113 -6.09 -14.17 10.83
C ALA A 113 -6.11 -15.70 11.00
N LEU A 114 -4.95 -16.31 11.27
CA LEU A 114 -4.79 -17.77 11.30
C LEU A 114 -4.84 -18.37 12.71
N ARG A 115 -4.42 -17.64 13.74
CA ARG A 115 -4.57 -18.06 15.14
C ARG A 115 -6.04 -18.14 15.58
#